data_AF-A0A8C5RSH8-F1
#
_entry.id   AF-A0A8C5RSH8-F1
#
_cell.length_a   1.000
_cell.length_b   1.000
_cell.length_c   1.000
_cell.angle_alpha   90.00
_cell.angle_beta   90.00
_cell.angle_gamma   90.00
#
_symmetry.space_group_name_H-M   'P 1'
#
loop_
_entity.id
_entity.type
_entity.pdbx_description
1 polymer ?
#
loop_
_entity_poly.entity_id
_entity_poly.type
_entity_poly.pdbx_seq_one_letter_code
_entity_poly.pdbx_strand_id
1 'polypeptide(L)'
;CGICGGDNTACRVISGVFKHSLTNLGYHKIVEIPEGATKINITEMSKSNNYLALRSRSGRAIINGNWAIDRPGRYEGGGTMFVYKRPNEISSTAGESFLADGPTNEILDVYMIHQQPNPGIHYEYIIPGPNTISSQVPLHRRPGEPFNGQLDVTETVNYEEEDLHQEASSHPRQPGMSQPARFPSQVPDNQVPVGQPPRRSREHNWKQIGTTECSATCGKGAQYPIFRCVHRNTHEEAADSSCDINSKPTPEEEPCNLFPCPAFWDLGEWSECSKSCGLGMQHRQVLCRQVYANRSLTVQLHRCQHLEKPERTSTCQLKICSEWQIRTEWTSCSVPCGVGQRTRDVKCVSNLGDVVNDEECNMKLRPNDIENCDMGPCAKSWFLTEWSDRCSAECGSGIRTRSVVCMTNHISSLPLEGCGHNRPTESTPCDNGPCLGKVEWFAGSWTQCSIECGSGSQQREVICIRKTENQFEMLNPHECAFLQRPPSQQTCYLKPCGAKWFSTEWSACSKSCEGGFRIREVRCLSDDMSPSTKCDPQLKPAEKESCNTQDCMPEIDENCKDNYYNCNVVVQARLCVYTYYKTACCVSCSRVANRQSGFLGRR
;
A
#
# COMPACT_ATOMS: atom_id res chain seq x y z
N CYS A 1 -21.98 0.63 23.76
CA CYS A 1 -22.08 2.06 24.13
C CYS A 1 -21.49 2.40 25.50
N GLY A 2 -20.32 1.90 25.91
CA GLY A 2 -19.76 2.14 27.27
C GLY A 2 -20.51 1.47 28.43
N ILE A 3 -21.82 1.24 28.29
CA ILE A 3 -22.68 0.49 29.21
C ILE A 3 -22.58 -1.00 28.90
N CYS A 4 -22.20 -1.82 29.89
CA CYS A 4 -22.25 -3.28 29.79
C CYS A 4 -23.71 -3.76 29.89
N GLY A 5 -24.15 -4.63 28.97
CA GLY A 5 -25.55 -5.09 28.90
C GLY A 5 -26.56 -4.04 28.37
N GLY A 6 -26.10 -2.92 27.80
CA GLY A 6 -26.97 -1.89 27.23
C GLY A 6 -27.59 -2.28 25.88
N ASP A 7 -28.77 -1.73 25.59
CA ASP A 7 -29.60 -1.95 24.40
C ASP A 7 -29.15 -1.22 23.12
N ASN A 8 -27.97 -0.59 23.15
CA ASN A 8 -27.42 0.30 22.13
C ASN A 8 -28.22 1.60 21.85
N THR A 9 -29.23 1.98 22.64
CA THR A 9 -29.92 3.28 22.45
C THR A 9 -29.05 4.48 22.85
N ALA A 10 -28.12 4.29 23.79
CA ALA A 10 -27.28 5.35 24.36
C ALA A 10 -26.12 5.84 23.47
N CYS A 11 -25.88 5.22 22.31
CA CYS A 11 -24.86 5.66 21.35
C CYS A 11 -25.16 5.18 19.92
N ARG A 12 -24.55 5.82 18.93
CA ARG A 12 -24.59 5.37 17.53
C ARG A 12 -23.19 4.97 17.07
N VAL A 13 -23.01 3.69 16.76
CA VAL A 13 -21.85 3.21 16.01
C VAL A 13 -22.00 3.67 14.56
N ILE A 14 -20.93 4.26 14.01
CA ILE A 14 -20.79 4.58 12.59
C ILE A 14 -19.63 3.74 12.08
N SER A 15 -19.87 2.90 11.07
CA SER A 15 -18.81 2.18 10.37
C SER A 15 -19.05 2.13 8.87
N GLY A 16 -17.99 1.90 8.10
CA GLY A 16 -18.03 1.85 6.65
C GLY A 16 -16.68 1.52 6.01
N VAL A 17 -16.66 1.45 4.67
CA VAL A 17 -15.44 1.15 3.91
C VAL A 17 -15.36 2.04 2.67
N PHE A 18 -14.28 2.82 2.57
CA PHE A 18 -14.03 3.71 1.44
C PHE A 18 -13.21 2.99 0.35
N LYS A 19 -13.85 2.68 -0.79
CA LYS A 19 -13.24 1.98 -1.94
C LYS A 19 -13.25 2.78 -3.25
N HIS A 20 -13.36 4.12 -3.18
CA HIS A 20 -13.36 4.94 -4.39
C HIS A 20 -12.04 4.82 -5.15
N SER A 21 -12.13 4.67 -6.47
CA SER A 21 -11.02 4.80 -7.39
C SER A 21 -10.63 6.27 -7.53
N LEU A 22 -9.34 6.55 -7.44
CA LEU A 22 -8.76 7.88 -7.51
C LEU A 22 -7.69 7.88 -8.61
N THR A 23 -7.52 9.02 -9.28
CA THR A 23 -6.62 9.17 -10.44
C THR A 23 -5.53 10.22 -10.21
N ASN A 24 -5.66 11.02 -9.15
CA ASN A 24 -4.85 12.22 -8.95
C ASN A 24 -4.08 12.11 -7.63
N LEU A 25 -2.78 12.41 -7.65
CA LEU A 25 -1.95 12.58 -6.45
C LEU A 25 -2.50 13.73 -5.59
N GLY A 26 -2.58 13.51 -4.27
CA GLY A 26 -3.06 14.51 -3.30
C GLY A 26 -3.84 13.92 -2.13
N TYR A 27 -4.38 14.81 -1.29
CA TYR A 27 -5.19 14.49 -0.12
C TYR A 27 -6.67 14.32 -0.49
N HIS A 28 -7.22 13.11 -0.36
CA HIS A 28 -8.62 12.80 -0.64
C HIS A 28 -9.39 12.51 0.65
N LYS A 29 -10.48 13.25 0.92
CA LYS A 29 -11.25 13.10 2.18
C LYS A 29 -12.02 11.78 2.18
N ILE A 30 -11.90 11.03 3.28
CA ILE A 30 -12.53 9.72 3.50
C ILE A 30 -13.84 9.88 4.27
N VAL A 31 -13.76 10.49 5.46
CA VAL A 31 -14.86 10.60 6.42
C VAL A 31 -14.61 11.80 7.36
N GLU A 32 -15.68 12.34 7.94
CA GLU A 32 -15.65 13.40 8.96
C GLU A 32 -16.04 12.79 10.32
N ILE A 33 -15.12 12.83 11.28
CA ILE A 33 -15.32 12.36 12.64
C ILE A 33 -15.81 13.57 13.46
N PRO A 34 -17.04 13.54 14.03
CA PRO A 34 -17.57 14.66 14.79
C PRO A 34 -16.91 14.79 16.17
N GLU A 35 -17.20 15.89 16.86
CA GLU A 35 -16.96 16.02 18.29
C GLU A 35 -17.74 14.97 19.12
N GLY A 36 -17.24 14.66 20.31
CA GLY A 36 -17.76 13.61 21.19
C GLY A 36 -17.47 12.17 20.77
N ALA A 37 -16.86 11.94 19.60
CA ALA A 37 -16.61 10.60 19.05
C ALA A 37 -15.59 9.82 19.89
N THR A 38 -15.87 8.54 20.12
CA THR A 38 -15.09 7.60 20.93
C THR A 38 -14.82 6.31 20.16
N LYS A 39 -13.83 5.52 20.60
CA LYS A 39 -13.43 4.23 19.98
C LYS A 39 -13.26 4.36 18.46
N ILE A 40 -12.48 5.35 18.05
CA ILE A 40 -12.14 5.63 16.66
C ILE A 40 -11.12 4.59 16.18
N ASN A 41 -11.44 3.94 15.07
CA ASN A 41 -10.59 2.98 14.37
C ASN A 41 -10.63 3.28 12.87
N ILE A 42 -9.54 3.82 12.33
CA ILE A 42 -9.33 3.95 10.88
C ILE A 42 -8.22 2.99 10.50
N THR A 43 -8.52 2.01 9.65
CA THR A 43 -7.58 0.95 9.25
C THR A 43 -7.71 0.63 7.76
N GLU A 44 -6.59 0.65 7.05
CA GLU A 44 -6.47 0.18 5.68
C GLU A 44 -6.60 -1.36 5.60
N MET A 45 -7.41 -1.87 4.68
CA MET A 45 -7.79 -3.30 4.63
C MET A 45 -6.64 -4.24 4.26
N SER A 46 -5.65 -3.76 3.51
CA SER A 46 -4.40 -4.46 3.23
C SER A 46 -3.31 -3.45 2.86
N LYS A 47 -2.04 -3.75 3.21
CA LYS A 47 -0.89 -2.84 3.02
C LYS A 47 -0.83 -2.22 1.61
N SER A 48 -0.74 -0.88 1.55
CA SER A 48 -0.43 -0.16 0.32
C SER A 48 0.63 0.95 0.50
N ASN A 49 1.07 1.57 -0.60
CA ASN A 49 1.90 2.77 -0.59
C ASN A 49 1.12 4.08 -0.38
N ASN A 50 -0.19 4.02 -0.13
CA ASN A 50 -0.95 5.19 0.30
C ASN A 50 -0.59 5.58 1.74
N TYR A 51 -0.99 6.79 2.16
CA TYR A 51 -0.80 7.27 3.54
C TYR A 51 -2.11 7.80 4.14
N LEU A 52 -2.56 7.24 5.25
CA LEU A 52 -3.66 7.74 6.06
C LEU A 52 -3.25 9.02 6.78
N ALA A 53 -4.03 10.09 6.63
CA ALA A 53 -3.78 11.38 7.26
C ALA A 53 -4.99 11.87 8.07
N LEU A 54 -4.71 12.64 9.10
CA LEU A 54 -5.70 13.17 10.03
C LEU A 54 -5.46 14.67 10.25
N ARG A 55 -6.52 15.47 10.07
CA ARG A 55 -6.48 16.93 10.22
C ARG A 55 -7.67 17.41 11.03
N SER A 56 -7.48 18.39 11.89
CA SER A 56 -8.61 19.15 12.45
C SER A 56 -9.31 19.95 11.34
N ARG A 57 -10.62 20.19 11.48
CA ARG A 57 -11.38 21.10 10.61
C ARG A 57 -10.86 22.56 10.66
N SER A 58 -10.05 22.92 11.67
CA SER A 58 -9.29 24.17 11.73
C SER A 58 -8.13 24.26 10.72
N GLY A 59 -7.78 23.16 10.06
CA GLY A 59 -6.60 23.04 9.19
C GLY A 59 -5.35 22.47 9.87
N ARG A 60 -5.32 22.34 11.19
CA ARG A 60 -4.18 21.77 11.94
C ARG A 60 -3.97 20.29 11.60
N ALA A 61 -2.77 19.95 11.13
CA ALA A 61 -2.31 18.56 10.96
C ALA A 61 -2.19 17.82 12.31
N ILE A 62 -2.52 16.53 12.34
CA ILE A 62 -2.39 15.65 13.51
C ILE A 62 -1.58 14.39 13.15
N ILE A 63 -1.82 13.79 11.97
CA ILE A 63 -1.05 12.67 11.41
C ILE A 63 -0.91 12.89 9.89
N ASN A 64 0.29 12.68 9.34
CA ASN A 64 0.63 12.71 7.91
C ASN A 64 0.14 13.98 7.17
N GLY A 65 0.18 15.12 7.85
CA GLY A 65 -0.22 16.41 7.29
C GLY A 65 0.93 17.19 6.65
N ASN A 66 0.59 18.26 5.92
CA ASN A 66 1.55 19.19 5.31
C ASN A 66 2.60 18.52 4.38
N TRP A 67 2.23 17.40 3.73
CA TRP A 67 3.09 16.54 2.91
C TRP A 67 4.26 15.87 3.66
N ALA A 68 4.30 15.93 4.99
CA ALA A 68 5.21 15.14 5.81
C ALA A 68 4.59 13.76 6.12
N ILE A 69 5.45 12.75 6.25
CA ILE A 69 5.08 11.43 6.78
C ILE A 69 5.61 11.29 8.20
N ASP A 70 4.69 11.08 9.13
CA ASP A 70 4.94 10.87 10.55
C ASP A 70 5.43 9.44 10.84
N ARG A 71 6.15 9.26 11.95
CA ARG A 71 6.63 7.92 12.37
C ARG A 71 5.54 7.19 13.17
N PRO A 72 5.43 5.85 13.10
CA PRO A 72 4.55 5.09 14.00
C PRO A 72 4.76 5.48 15.47
N GLY A 73 3.69 5.82 16.18
CA GLY A 73 3.80 6.56 17.45
C GLY A 73 2.47 7.01 18.05
N ARG A 74 2.53 8.01 18.93
CA ARG A 74 1.37 8.61 19.61
C ARG A 74 1.28 10.10 19.30
N TYR A 75 0.12 10.55 18.85
CA TYR A 75 -0.13 11.91 18.37
C TYR A 75 -1.30 12.54 19.12
N GLU A 76 -1.14 13.78 19.59
CA GLU A 76 -2.17 14.50 20.35
C GLU A 76 -3.00 15.40 19.43
N GLY A 77 -4.29 15.12 19.33
CA GLY A 77 -5.18 15.87 18.45
C GLY A 77 -6.65 15.59 18.71
N GLY A 78 -7.52 16.54 18.39
CA GLY A 78 -8.94 16.36 18.65
C GLY A 78 -9.32 16.17 20.12
N GLY A 79 -8.48 16.54 21.09
CA GLY A 79 -8.73 16.29 22.52
C GLY A 79 -8.47 14.85 22.99
N THR A 80 -7.90 13.99 22.12
CA THR A 80 -7.56 12.60 22.43
C THR A 80 -6.16 12.24 21.94
N MET A 81 -5.62 11.12 22.43
CA MET A 81 -4.40 10.53 21.89
C MET A 81 -4.73 9.54 20.77
N PHE A 82 -4.15 9.76 19.60
CA PHE A 82 -4.16 8.81 18.48
C PHE A 82 -2.90 7.95 18.51
N VAL A 83 -3.07 6.63 18.36
CA VAL A 83 -1.99 5.67 18.19
C VAL A 83 -1.89 5.35 16.69
N TYR A 84 -0.86 5.87 16.05
CA TYR A 84 -0.58 5.68 14.61
C TYR A 84 0.35 4.47 14.41
N LYS A 85 0.00 3.58 13.48
CA LYS A 85 0.73 2.34 13.19
C LYS A 85 0.87 2.14 11.68
N ARG A 86 2.10 1.94 11.22
CA ARG A 86 2.44 1.43 9.88
C ARG A 86 3.28 0.16 10.08
N PRO A 87 2.77 -1.05 9.78
CA PRO A 87 3.52 -2.29 9.95
C PRO A 87 4.76 -2.35 9.06
N ASN A 88 5.87 -2.88 9.57
CA ASN A 88 7.11 -3.03 8.81
C ASN A 88 7.04 -4.16 7.78
N GLU A 89 7.91 -4.07 6.78
CA GLU A 89 7.78 -4.76 5.49
C GLU A 89 7.92 -6.28 5.48
N ILE A 90 8.49 -6.85 6.54
CA ILE A 90 9.08 -8.20 6.50
C ILE A 90 8.05 -9.31 6.82
N SER A 91 6.94 -9.00 7.52
CA SER A 91 6.05 -10.04 8.07
C SER A 91 4.56 -9.74 8.11
N SER A 92 4.08 -8.61 7.56
CA SER A 92 2.67 -8.22 7.69
C SER A 92 2.02 -7.73 6.39
N THR A 93 0.83 -8.27 6.11
CA THR A 93 -0.11 -7.78 5.10
C THR A 93 -1.08 -6.73 5.65
N ALA A 94 -1.08 -6.49 6.97
CA ALA A 94 -1.95 -5.52 7.62
C ALA A 94 -1.65 -4.10 7.11
N GLY A 95 -2.71 -3.35 6.83
CA GLY A 95 -2.59 -1.98 6.37
C GLY A 95 -2.18 -1.00 7.46
N GLU A 96 -1.95 0.23 7.04
CA GLU A 96 -1.80 1.37 7.92
C GLU A 96 -3.04 1.60 8.79
N SER A 97 -2.88 2.09 10.03
CA SER A 97 -4.00 2.40 10.92
C SER A 97 -3.72 3.56 11.88
N PHE A 98 -4.78 4.24 12.30
CA PHE A 98 -4.76 5.07 13.50
C PHE A 98 -5.99 4.84 14.38
N LEU A 99 -5.75 4.74 15.69
CA LEU A 99 -6.72 4.34 16.70
C LEU A 99 -6.78 5.39 17.83
N ALA A 100 -7.97 5.73 18.33
CA ALA A 100 -8.12 6.60 19.51
C ALA A 100 -9.33 6.21 20.36
N ASP A 101 -9.19 6.29 21.68
CA ASP A 101 -10.30 6.04 22.61
C ASP A 101 -11.34 7.16 22.62
N GLY A 102 -10.92 8.42 22.39
CA GLY A 102 -11.77 9.60 22.51
C GLY A 102 -12.01 10.02 23.98
N PRO A 103 -13.00 10.89 24.25
CA PRO A 103 -13.86 11.57 23.28
C PRO A 103 -13.11 12.64 22.49
N THR A 104 -13.58 12.96 21.27
CA THR A 104 -13.09 14.13 20.53
C THR A 104 -13.68 15.44 21.06
N ASN A 105 -12.93 16.55 20.99
CA ASN A 105 -13.39 17.90 21.36
C ASN A 105 -13.46 18.90 20.18
N GLU A 106 -13.07 18.47 18.98
CA GLU A 106 -13.20 19.20 17.72
C GLU A 106 -13.50 18.19 16.60
N ILE A 107 -14.03 18.68 15.48
CA ILE A 107 -14.34 17.88 14.30
C ILE A 107 -13.06 17.60 13.51
N LEU A 108 -12.85 16.34 13.13
CA LEU A 108 -11.64 15.85 12.46
C LEU A 108 -11.95 15.29 11.06
N ASP A 109 -11.17 15.73 10.08
CA ASP A 109 -11.19 15.24 8.71
C ASP A 109 -10.15 14.13 8.52
N VAL A 110 -10.61 12.95 8.10
CA VAL A 110 -9.76 11.83 7.68
C VAL A 110 -9.47 11.96 6.19
N TYR A 111 -8.21 11.81 5.80
CA TYR A 111 -7.75 11.84 4.41
C TYR A 111 -6.91 10.61 4.06
N MET A 112 -6.81 10.30 2.77
CA MET A 112 -5.77 9.46 2.19
C MET A 112 -4.90 10.30 1.25
N ILE A 113 -3.58 10.23 1.40
CA ILE A 113 -2.61 10.63 0.37
C ILE A 113 -2.50 9.48 -0.62
N HIS A 114 -3.03 9.69 -1.83
CA HIS A 114 -3.09 8.65 -2.85
C HIS A 114 -1.77 8.51 -3.62
N GLN A 115 -1.18 7.32 -3.62
CA GLN A 115 -0.01 6.93 -4.42
C GLN A 115 -0.24 5.65 -5.25
N GLN A 116 -1.14 4.75 -4.83
CA GLN A 116 -1.47 3.52 -5.56
C GLN A 116 -2.96 3.15 -5.41
N PRO A 117 -3.51 2.22 -6.22
CA PRO A 117 -4.91 1.81 -6.13
C PRO A 117 -5.34 1.47 -4.69
N ASN A 118 -6.46 2.05 -4.27
CA ASN A 118 -6.98 1.95 -2.92
C ASN A 118 -7.48 0.52 -2.63
N PRO A 119 -6.90 -0.22 -1.65
CA PRO A 119 -7.36 -1.57 -1.28
C PRO A 119 -8.73 -1.56 -0.58
N GLY A 120 -9.11 -0.40 -0.06
CA GLY A 120 -10.23 -0.17 0.84
C GLY A 120 -9.73 0.30 2.20
N ILE A 121 -10.34 1.35 2.73
CA ILE A 121 -10.06 1.86 4.07
C ILE A 121 -11.32 1.70 4.91
N HIS A 122 -11.24 0.86 5.93
CA HIS A 122 -12.29 0.68 6.91
C HIS A 122 -12.24 1.82 7.95
N TYR A 123 -13.41 2.33 8.31
CA TYR A 123 -13.54 3.28 9.41
C TYR A 123 -14.67 2.85 10.35
N GLU A 124 -14.44 3.00 11.65
CA GLU A 124 -15.42 2.80 12.71
C GLU A 124 -15.23 3.84 13.83
N TYR A 125 -16.31 4.37 14.38
CA TYR A 125 -16.31 5.23 15.57
C TYR A 125 -17.69 5.27 16.22
N ILE A 126 -17.73 5.63 17.51
CA ILE A 126 -18.94 5.67 18.33
C ILE A 126 -19.27 7.11 18.73
N ILE A 127 -20.45 7.59 18.34
CA ILE A 127 -20.98 8.90 18.75
C ILE A 127 -21.92 8.69 19.95
N PRO A 128 -21.76 9.43 21.07
CA PRO A 128 -22.71 9.37 22.19
C PRO A 128 -24.12 9.84 21.79
N GLY A 129 -25.13 9.25 22.41
CA GLY A 129 -26.51 9.72 22.30
C GLY A 129 -26.73 11.04 23.07
N PRO A 130 -27.79 11.82 22.74
CA PRO A 130 -27.98 13.19 23.21
C PRO A 130 -28.19 13.39 24.73
N ASN A 131 -28.21 12.30 25.52
CA ASN A 131 -28.56 12.31 26.94
C ASN A 131 -27.38 11.97 27.89
N THR A 132 -26.12 12.00 27.42
CA THR A 132 -24.95 11.69 28.26
C THR A 132 -24.23 12.96 28.74
N ILE A 133 -24.50 13.36 29.99
CA ILE A 133 -23.85 14.50 30.64
C ILE A 133 -22.42 14.13 31.05
N SER A 134 -21.48 15.07 30.92
CA SER A 134 -20.07 14.89 31.25
C SER A 134 -19.85 14.51 32.72
N SER A 135 -19.23 13.35 32.95
CA SER A 135 -18.70 12.94 34.26
C SER A 135 -17.26 13.44 34.42
N GLN A 136 -17.04 14.28 35.44
CA GLN A 136 -15.74 14.86 35.76
C GLN A 136 -14.79 13.82 36.38
N VAL A 137 -13.48 13.96 36.15
CA VAL A 137 -12.43 13.07 36.67
C VAL A 137 -11.72 13.71 37.88
N PRO A 138 -11.77 13.11 39.08
CA PRO A 138 -10.91 13.47 40.21
C PRO A 138 -9.48 12.91 40.05
N LEU A 139 -8.49 13.59 40.63
CA LEU A 139 -7.06 13.22 40.51
C LEU A 139 -6.59 12.12 41.50
N HIS A 140 -5.40 11.59 41.18
CA HIS A 140 -4.44 10.87 42.05
C HIS A 140 -4.70 9.39 42.38
N ARG A 141 -3.77 8.53 41.94
CA ARG A 141 -2.60 8.12 42.75
C ARG A 141 -1.43 7.62 41.89
N ARG A 142 -0.26 7.41 42.51
CA ARG A 142 1.01 6.95 41.89
C ARG A 142 1.28 5.46 42.25
N PRO A 143 2.20 4.76 41.56
CA PRO A 143 2.27 3.29 41.55
C PRO A 143 3.04 2.68 42.74
N GLY A 144 2.76 1.40 43.02
CA GLY A 144 3.53 0.56 43.93
C GLY A 144 2.99 -0.87 44.07
N GLU A 145 3.84 -1.84 43.72
CA GLU A 145 3.84 -3.28 44.11
C GLU A 145 2.74 -4.24 43.58
N PRO A 146 3.02 -5.58 43.54
CA PRO A 146 2.32 -6.54 42.69
C PRO A 146 1.51 -7.61 43.47
N PHE A 147 0.73 -8.43 42.77
CA PHE A 147 0.31 -9.74 43.30
C PHE A 147 0.16 -10.83 42.22
N ASN A 148 0.36 -12.08 42.64
CA ASN A 148 0.20 -13.29 41.82
C ASN A 148 -1.26 -13.56 41.46
N GLY A 149 -1.48 -14.24 40.33
CA GLY A 149 -2.82 -14.64 39.85
C GLY A 149 -2.76 -15.70 38.75
N GLN A 150 -2.14 -16.85 39.03
CA GLN A 150 -2.10 -17.97 38.09
C GLN A 150 -3.40 -18.77 38.16
N LEU A 151 -3.95 -19.13 37.00
CA LEU A 151 -4.91 -20.21 36.83
C LEU A 151 -4.73 -20.84 35.46
N ASP A 152 -5.07 -22.12 35.36
CA ASP A 152 -4.54 -23.07 34.39
C ASP A 152 -5.69 -23.89 33.78
N VAL A 153 -5.60 -24.19 32.49
CA VAL A 153 -6.40 -25.23 31.82
C VAL A 153 -5.52 -25.93 30.79
N THR A 154 -5.28 -27.21 31.05
CA THR A 154 -4.54 -28.16 30.22
C THR A 154 -5.31 -28.58 28.96
N GLU A 155 -4.58 -29.04 27.95
CA GLU A 155 -5.02 -30.24 27.21
C GLU A 155 -3.82 -31.16 26.94
N THR A 156 -4.04 -32.48 27.01
CA THR A 156 -2.99 -33.51 27.12
C THR A 156 -3.18 -34.63 26.10
N VAL A 157 -2.08 -35.23 25.63
CA VAL A 157 -2.09 -36.55 24.98
C VAL A 157 -0.89 -37.37 25.48
N ASN A 158 -1.15 -38.60 25.97
CA ASN A 158 -0.17 -39.53 26.52
C ASN A 158 0.41 -40.50 25.47
N TYR A 159 1.52 -41.16 25.83
CA TYR A 159 1.76 -42.62 25.89
C TYR A 159 3.29 -42.81 26.09
N GLU A 160 3.77 -43.11 27.31
CA GLU A 160 3.98 -44.46 27.90
C GLU A 160 5.07 -45.24 27.14
N GLU A 161 6.31 -45.35 27.64
CA GLU A 161 6.85 -46.40 28.58
C GLU A 161 7.13 -47.76 27.87
N GLU A 162 8.09 -48.62 28.23
CA GLU A 162 8.88 -48.82 29.47
C GLU A 162 10.31 -49.39 29.15
N ASP A 163 11.12 -49.81 30.14
CA ASP A 163 12.52 -50.35 30.00
C ASP A 163 12.58 -51.84 30.50
N LEU A 164 13.65 -52.63 30.69
CA LEU A 164 15.12 -52.50 30.84
C LEU A 164 15.81 -53.87 30.50
N HIS A 165 17.15 -53.99 30.65
CA HIS A 165 17.97 -55.25 30.73
C HIS A 165 18.34 -55.95 29.38
N GLN A 166 19.46 -56.69 29.22
CA GLN A 166 20.59 -57.01 30.14
C GLN A 166 21.92 -57.38 29.40
N GLU A 167 23.05 -57.08 30.07
CA GLU A 167 24.28 -57.88 30.23
C GLU A 167 25.37 -58.20 29.15
N ALA A 168 26.59 -58.25 29.71
CA ALA A 168 27.71 -59.17 29.41
C ALA A 168 28.67 -58.90 28.23
N SER A 169 29.79 -59.64 28.25
CA SER A 169 31.06 -59.20 27.65
C SER A 169 31.98 -60.34 27.15
N SER A 170 32.90 -59.96 26.26
CA SER A 170 34.28 -60.48 26.11
C SER A 170 34.62 -61.50 24.99
N HIS A 171 35.67 -61.12 24.25
CA HIS A 171 36.71 -61.94 23.60
C HIS A 171 36.43 -62.69 22.26
N PRO A 172 37.49 -62.96 21.43
CA PRO A 172 37.35 -63.11 19.98
C PRO A 172 37.75 -64.49 19.42
N ARG A 173 37.63 -64.66 18.09
CA ARG A 173 38.21 -65.79 17.33
C ARG A 173 39.05 -65.38 16.11
N GLN A 174 39.96 -66.28 15.75
CA GLN A 174 40.97 -66.27 14.67
C GLN A 174 40.35 -66.76 13.33
N PRO A 175 41.08 -67.10 12.21
CA PRO A 175 42.53 -67.12 11.89
C PRO A 175 42.89 -66.44 10.52
N GLY A 176 44.10 -66.50 9.92
CA GLY A 176 45.45 -66.97 10.33
C GLY A 176 46.35 -67.36 9.12
N MET A 177 47.59 -67.83 9.40
CA MET A 177 48.63 -68.32 8.44
C MET A 177 49.28 -67.30 7.47
N SER A 178 50.49 -67.49 6.93
CA SER A 178 51.44 -68.64 6.90
C SER A 178 52.95 -68.24 7.03
N GLN A 179 53.84 -69.24 7.15
CA GLN A 179 55.33 -69.17 7.22
C GLN A 179 55.95 -69.51 5.82
N PRO A 180 57.28 -69.85 5.61
CA PRO A 180 58.49 -69.89 6.48
C PRO A 180 59.83 -69.40 5.82
N ALA A 181 60.99 -69.81 6.40
CA ALA A 181 62.36 -69.86 5.83
C ALA A 181 63.20 -68.54 5.78
N ARG A 182 64.55 -68.53 5.86
CA ARG A 182 65.61 -69.52 6.28
C ARG A 182 66.96 -68.77 6.54
N PHE A 183 67.84 -69.37 7.36
CA PHE A 183 69.29 -69.08 7.58
C PHE A 183 70.11 -68.81 6.28
N PRO A 184 71.32 -68.18 6.28
CA PRO A 184 72.44 -68.56 7.18
C PRO A 184 73.60 -67.56 7.50
N SER A 185 74.52 -68.09 8.33
CA SER A 185 75.98 -67.86 8.42
C SER A 185 76.59 -66.49 8.78
N GLN A 186 77.33 -66.50 9.89
CA GLN A 186 78.51 -65.65 10.12
C GLN A 186 79.75 -66.27 9.47
N VAL A 187 80.76 -65.46 9.13
CA VAL A 187 82.12 -65.89 8.76
C VAL A 187 83.14 -65.05 9.53
N PRO A 188 84.02 -65.66 10.34
CA PRO A 188 85.19 -64.98 10.90
C PRO A 188 86.42 -65.27 10.04
N ASP A 189 86.93 -64.26 9.32
CA ASP A 189 88.26 -64.35 8.69
C ASP A 189 89.32 -63.81 9.67
N ASN A 190 90.43 -64.53 9.79
CA ASN A 190 91.38 -64.37 10.89
C ASN A 190 92.82 -64.51 10.35
N GLN A 191 93.30 -63.46 9.69
CA GLN A 191 94.60 -63.46 9.00
C GLN A 191 95.66 -62.64 9.75
N VAL A 192 96.80 -63.29 10.02
CA VAL A 192 97.96 -62.75 10.74
C VAL A 192 98.81 -61.90 9.79
N PRO A 193 99.34 -60.72 10.21
CA PRO A 193 99.95 -59.76 9.29
C PRO A 193 101.33 -60.19 8.77
N VAL A 194 101.60 -59.86 7.50
CA VAL A 194 102.91 -60.06 6.84
C VAL A 194 103.51 -58.71 6.45
N GLY A 195 104.78 -58.50 6.83
CA GLY A 195 105.69 -57.54 6.16
C GLY A 195 105.43 -56.05 6.36
N GLN A 196 105.87 -55.48 7.49
CA GLN A 196 106.21 -54.05 7.52
C GLN A 196 107.61 -53.84 6.89
N PRO A 197 107.77 -53.02 5.83
CA PRO A 197 109.08 -52.42 5.52
C PRO A 197 109.47 -51.46 6.65
N PRO A 198 110.77 -51.14 6.82
CA PRO A 198 111.24 -50.39 7.99
C PRO A 198 110.62 -48.99 8.05
N ARG A 199 109.69 -48.81 9.00
CA ARG A 199 109.19 -47.49 9.37
C ARG A 199 110.36 -46.68 9.94
N ARG A 200 110.92 -45.77 9.13
CA ARG A 200 111.66 -44.61 9.65
C ARG A 200 110.84 -44.04 10.80
N SER A 201 111.46 -43.82 11.96
CA SER A 201 110.81 -43.21 13.11
C SER A 201 110.40 -41.78 12.74
N ARG A 202 109.17 -41.61 12.25
CA ARG A 202 108.56 -40.29 12.14
C ARG A 202 108.48 -39.73 13.55
N GLU A 203 109.25 -38.69 13.79
CA GLU A 203 109.34 -37.99 15.07
C GLU A 203 107.99 -37.41 15.46
N HIS A 204 107.08 -37.22 14.51
CA HIS A 204 105.72 -36.75 14.74
C HIS A 204 104.70 -37.77 14.24
N ASN A 205 103.57 -37.89 14.95
CA ASN A 205 102.40 -38.64 14.48
C ASN A 205 101.10 -37.94 14.87
N TRP A 206 100.03 -38.23 14.13
CA TRP A 206 98.68 -37.85 14.51
C TRP A 206 98.30 -38.49 15.85
N LYS A 207 97.67 -37.73 16.73
CA LYS A 207 97.13 -38.18 18.02
C LYS A 207 95.77 -37.53 18.23
N GLN A 208 94.81 -38.30 18.72
CA GLN A 208 93.52 -37.77 19.17
C GLN A 208 93.77 -36.97 20.46
N ILE A 209 93.45 -35.67 20.44
CA ILE A 209 93.60 -34.78 21.61
C ILE A 209 92.28 -34.58 22.37
N GLY A 210 91.16 -34.94 21.75
CA GLY A 210 89.80 -34.82 22.29
C GLY A 210 88.76 -35.13 21.22
N THR A 211 87.52 -34.71 21.45
CA THR A 211 86.42 -34.73 20.48
C THR A 211 85.88 -33.32 20.28
N THR A 212 85.13 -33.10 19.20
CA THR A 212 84.30 -31.89 19.05
C THR A 212 83.22 -31.86 20.11
N GLU A 213 82.64 -30.67 20.36
CA GLU A 213 81.35 -30.61 21.06
C GLU A 213 80.30 -31.45 20.33
N CYS A 214 79.41 -32.07 21.08
CA CYS A 214 78.37 -32.96 20.56
C CYS A 214 77.27 -32.14 19.85
N SER A 215 76.94 -32.49 18.60
CA SER A 215 76.02 -31.71 17.75
C SER A 215 74.58 -31.60 18.27
N ALA A 216 74.19 -32.42 19.24
CA ALA A 216 72.93 -32.30 19.96
C ALA A 216 73.13 -32.56 21.46
N THR A 217 72.39 -31.85 22.32
CA THR A 217 72.45 -32.02 23.77
C THR A 217 71.72 -33.27 24.27
N CYS A 218 70.95 -33.95 23.43
CA CYS A 218 70.15 -35.13 23.74
C CYS A 218 69.69 -35.83 22.45
N GLY A 219 69.11 -37.03 22.57
CA GLY A 219 68.41 -37.69 21.47
C GLY A 219 69.29 -38.31 20.38
N LYS A 220 70.57 -38.59 20.69
CA LYS A 220 71.68 -38.90 19.77
C LYS A 220 72.16 -37.68 18.98
N GLY A 221 73.23 -37.06 19.47
CA GLY A 221 74.10 -36.18 18.69
C GLY A 221 75.28 -36.95 18.09
N ALA A 222 76.09 -36.22 17.31
CA ALA A 222 77.33 -36.66 16.71
C ALA A 222 78.51 -35.85 17.26
N GLN A 223 79.63 -36.51 17.56
CA GLN A 223 80.93 -35.88 17.82
C GLN A 223 81.99 -36.50 16.91
N TYR A 224 83.04 -35.74 16.62
CA TYR A 224 84.14 -36.19 15.78
C TYR A 224 85.47 -36.14 16.57
N PRO A 225 86.33 -37.17 16.47
CA PRO A 225 87.64 -37.16 17.12
C PRO A 225 88.57 -36.10 16.52
N ILE A 226 89.14 -35.24 17.35
CA ILE A 226 90.04 -34.17 16.93
C ILE A 226 91.48 -34.71 16.92
N PHE A 227 92.04 -34.88 15.71
CA PHE A 227 93.43 -35.28 15.52
C PHE A 227 94.34 -34.08 15.27
N ARG A 228 95.38 -33.93 16.10
CA ARG A 228 96.50 -33.00 15.89
C ARG A 228 97.79 -33.75 15.59
N CYS A 229 98.72 -33.07 14.93
CA CYS A 229 100.08 -33.55 14.79
C CYS A 229 100.83 -33.30 16.11
N VAL A 230 101.42 -34.33 16.71
CA VAL A 230 102.21 -34.18 17.94
C VAL A 230 103.56 -34.88 17.81
N HIS A 231 104.56 -34.36 18.53
CA HIS A 231 105.83 -35.05 18.67
C HIS A 231 105.66 -36.38 19.44
N ARG A 232 106.24 -37.44 18.92
CA ARG A 232 106.03 -38.84 19.31
C ARG A 232 106.50 -39.13 20.74
N ASN A 233 107.53 -38.43 21.19
CA ASN A 233 108.18 -38.66 22.49
C ASN A 233 107.81 -37.62 23.56
N THR A 234 107.56 -36.35 23.18
CA THR A 234 107.20 -35.27 24.14
C THR A 234 105.71 -34.92 24.15
N HIS A 235 104.94 -35.36 23.14
CA HIS A 235 103.51 -35.08 22.97
C HIS A 235 103.13 -33.61 22.78
N GLU A 236 104.10 -32.73 22.55
CA GLU A 236 103.88 -31.32 22.19
C GLU A 236 103.23 -31.21 20.81
N GLU A 237 102.34 -30.23 20.63
CA GLU A 237 101.65 -29.98 19.35
C GLU A 237 102.62 -29.36 18.33
N ALA A 238 102.65 -29.95 17.13
CA ALA A 238 103.47 -29.51 16.01
C ALA A 238 102.58 -29.11 14.83
N ALA A 239 103.13 -28.33 13.89
CA ALA A 239 102.41 -27.95 12.69
C ALA A 239 101.92 -29.19 11.92
N ASP A 240 100.68 -29.14 11.40
CA ASP A 240 100.04 -30.25 10.65
C ASP A 240 100.91 -30.82 9.51
N SER A 241 101.81 -30.01 8.93
CA SER A 241 102.79 -30.40 7.90
C SER A 241 103.95 -31.28 8.39
N SER A 242 104.18 -31.37 9.70
CA SER A 242 105.22 -32.23 10.31
C SER A 242 104.78 -33.69 10.38
N CYS A 243 103.48 -33.95 10.21
CA CYS A 243 102.90 -35.27 10.09
C CYS A 243 102.53 -35.55 8.63
N ASP A 244 102.58 -36.83 8.22
CA ASP A 244 102.16 -37.21 6.87
C ASP A 244 100.64 -37.14 6.74
N ILE A 245 100.19 -36.28 5.83
CA ILE A 245 98.79 -36.01 5.52
C ILE A 245 98.05 -37.30 5.10
N ASN A 246 98.72 -38.21 4.38
CA ASN A 246 98.16 -39.50 3.97
C ASN A 246 97.99 -40.49 5.14
N SER A 247 98.49 -40.13 6.33
CA SER A 247 98.30 -40.90 7.57
C SER A 247 97.42 -40.19 8.59
N LYS A 248 96.78 -39.06 8.22
CA LYS A 248 95.80 -38.38 9.07
C LYS A 248 94.54 -39.24 9.13
N PRO A 249 94.10 -39.71 10.32
CA PRO A 249 92.90 -40.51 10.41
C PRO A 249 91.68 -39.69 10.00
N THR A 250 90.78 -40.29 9.21
CA THR A 250 89.46 -39.72 8.94
C THR A 250 88.66 -39.69 10.25
N PRO A 251 88.08 -38.55 10.65
CA PRO A 251 87.19 -38.52 11.80
C PRO A 251 85.89 -39.26 11.49
N GLU A 252 85.70 -40.44 12.06
CA GLU A 252 84.44 -41.17 12.02
C GLU A 252 83.42 -40.57 13.00
N GLU A 253 82.13 -40.78 12.76
CA GLU A 253 81.05 -40.24 13.61
C GLU A 253 80.88 -41.08 14.88
N GLU A 254 81.23 -40.52 16.04
CA GLU A 254 80.94 -41.14 17.33
C GLU A 254 79.57 -40.65 17.85
N PRO A 255 78.66 -41.56 18.26
CA PRO A 255 77.35 -41.17 18.78
C PRO A 255 77.42 -40.72 20.24
N CYS A 256 77.04 -39.47 20.50
CA CYS A 256 77.05 -38.84 21.83
C CYS A 256 75.64 -38.46 22.29
N ASN A 257 75.46 -38.16 23.59
CA ASN A 257 74.19 -37.73 24.19
C ASN A 257 72.97 -38.61 23.82
N LEU A 258 73.12 -39.93 24.00
CA LEU A 258 72.12 -40.95 23.68
C LEU A 258 70.87 -40.94 24.59
N PHE A 259 70.87 -40.17 25.68
CA PHE A 259 69.70 -40.05 26.56
C PHE A 259 68.56 -39.30 25.86
N PRO A 260 67.28 -39.63 26.14
CA PRO A 260 66.17 -39.00 25.45
C PRO A 260 66.02 -37.52 25.84
N CYS A 261 65.68 -36.69 24.85
CA CYS A 261 65.38 -35.28 25.08
C CYS A 261 64.14 -35.10 25.99
N PRO A 262 63.91 -33.92 26.59
CA PRO A 262 62.64 -33.60 27.24
C PRO A 262 61.43 -33.86 26.33
N ALA A 263 60.28 -34.18 26.92
CA ALA A 263 59.04 -34.34 26.17
C ALA A 263 58.47 -32.97 25.79
N PHE A 264 57.98 -32.82 24.56
CA PHE A 264 57.54 -31.56 23.98
C PHE A 264 56.21 -31.71 23.24
N TRP A 265 55.52 -30.58 23.02
CA TRP A 265 54.32 -30.52 22.20
C TRP A 265 54.69 -30.47 20.72
N ASP A 266 54.42 -31.56 20.01
CA ASP A 266 54.47 -31.61 18.55
C ASP A 266 53.16 -31.12 17.95
N LEU A 267 53.26 -30.32 16.89
CA LEU A 267 52.16 -29.54 16.32
C LEU A 267 51.98 -29.92 14.86
N GLY A 268 50.86 -30.58 14.56
CA GLY A 268 50.45 -30.84 13.20
C GLY A 268 50.05 -29.56 12.46
N GLU A 269 49.96 -29.66 11.15
CA GLU A 269 49.42 -28.60 10.29
C GLU A 269 47.96 -28.28 10.65
N TRP A 270 47.53 -27.06 10.29
CA TRP A 270 46.13 -26.67 10.41
C TRP A 270 45.31 -27.29 9.28
N SER A 271 44.09 -27.71 9.61
CA SER A 271 43.07 -28.08 8.62
C SER A 271 42.73 -26.90 7.70
N GLU A 272 42.04 -27.21 6.59
CA GLU A 272 41.27 -26.19 5.89
C GLU A 272 40.31 -25.46 6.85
N CYS A 273 40.03 -24.19 6.54
CA CYS A 273 39.14 -23.35 7.34
C CYS A 273 37.70 -23.81 7.18
N SER A 274 36.93 -23.85 8.28
CA SER A 274 35.53 -24.35 8.29
C SER A 274 34.52 -23.51 7.50
N LYS A 275 34.97 -22.44 6.84
CA LYS A 275 34.23 -21.64 5.86
C LYS A 275 35.17 -21.27 4.71
N SER A 276 34.61 -21.04 3.53
CA SER A 276 35.33 -20.56 2.34
C SER A 276 35.55 -19.04 2.30
N CYS A 277 34.86 -18.27 3.16
CA CYS A 277 34.99 -16.83 3.30
C CYS A 277 34.74 -16.38 4.76
N GLY A 278 35.18 -15.17 5.11
CA GLY A 278 34.95 -14.55 6.41
C GLY A 278 35.66 -15.23 7.59
N LEU A 279 35.01 -15.19 8.75
CA LEU A 279 35.49 -15.80 10.00
C LEU A 279 35.07 -17.26 10.11
N GLY A 280 36.04 -18.17 10.04
CA GLY A 280 35.89 -19.60 10.30
C GLY A 280 36.80 -20.09 11.44
N MET A 281 36.86 -21.41 11.60
CA MET A 281 37.79 -22.09 12.52
C MET A 281 38.60 -23.15 11.77
N GLN A 282 39.84 -23.36 12.21
CA GLN A 282 40.75 -24.40 11.73
C GLN A 282 41.27 -25.21 12.93
N HIS A 283 41.52 -26.50 12.72
CA HIS A 283 41.92 -27.44 13.77
C HIS A 283 43.28 -28.07 13.45
N ARG A 284 44.09 -28.36 14.47
CA ARG A 284 45.37 -29.08 14.31
C ARG A 284 45.52 -30.20 15.33
N GLN A 285 46.37 -31.17 14.99
CA GLN A 285 46.80 -32.18 15.97
C GLN A 285 47.83 -31.58 16.93
N VAL A 286 47.72 -31.92 18.21
CA VAL A 286 48.65 -31.52 19.28
C VAL A 286 49.01 -32.77 20.06
N LEU A 287 50.25 -33.24 19.91
CA LEU A 287 50.71 -34.54 20.42
C LEU A 287 51.91 -34.34 21.35
N CYS A 288 51.90 -34.97 22.53
CA CYS A 288 53.08 -35.00 23.39
C CYS A 288 54.08 -36.03 22.83
N ARG A 289 55.28 -35.61 22.43
CA ARG A 289 56.33 -36.49 21.87
C ARG A 289 57.63 -36.39 22.63
N GLN A 290 58.48 -37.41 22.49
CA GLN A 290 59.84 -37.42 23.04
C GLN A 290 60.81 -38.05 22.04
N VAL A 291 61.95 -37.39 21.81
CA VAL A 291 63.04 -37.92 20.98
C VAL A 291 63.89 -38.90 21.78
N TYR A 292 64.00 -40.13 21.29
CA TYR A 292 64.97 -41.15 21.73
C TYR A 292 65.99 -41.37 20.61
N ALA A 293 67.19 -41.84 20.94
CA ALA A 293 68.34 -42.00 20.03
C ALA A 293 68.08 -42.65 18.66
N ASN A 294 67.03 -43.47 18.53
CA ASN A 294 66.67 -44.18 17.29
C ASN A 294 65.31 -43.77 16.71
N ARG A 295 64.47 -42.99 17.41
CA ARG A 295 63.12 -42.57 16.97
C ARG A 295 62.46 -41.56 17.92
N SER A 296 61.64 -40.65 17.36
CA SER A 296 60.74 -39.78 18.14
C SER A 296 59.35 -40.41 18.26
N LEU A 297 58.92 -40.70 19.49
CA LEU A 297 57.66 -41.38 19.80
C LEU A 297 56.64 -40.43 20.43
N THR A 298 55.36 -40.66 20.17
CA THR A 298 54.25 -40.09 20.97
C THR A 298 54.22 -40.76 22.34
N VAL A 299 54.10 -39.95 23.39
CA VAL A 299 54.14 -40.37 24.80
C VAL A 299 52.90 -39.87 25.55
N GLN A 300 52.70 -40.39 26.77
CA GLN A 300 51.54 -40.05 27.59
C GLN A 300 51.46 -38.55 27.92
N LEU A 301 50.24 -38.00 27.85
CA LEU A 301 49.97 -36.55 27.86
C LEU A 301 50.57 -35.80 29.07
N HIS A 302 50.58 -36.45 30.24
CA HIS A 302 51.12 -35.87 31.48
C HIS A 302 52.61 -35.48 31.37
N ARG A 303 53.37 -36.10 30.45
CA ARG A 303 54.82 -35.84 30.31
C ARG A 303 55.12 -34.45 29.73
N CYS A 304 54.14 -33.83 29.06
CA CYS A 304 54.20 -32.45 28.58
C CYS A 304 53.38 -31.47 29.46
N GLN A 305 52.82 -31.91 30.60
CA GLN A 305 51.95 -31.07 31.46
C GLN A 305 52.67 -29.88 32.11
N HIS A 306 54.00 -29.94 32.20
CA HIS A 306 54.85 -28.85 32.68
C HIS A 306 55.10 -27.75 31.63
N LEU A 307 54.64 -27.96 30.39
CA LEU A 307 54.71 -27.01 29.29
C LEU A 307 53.30 -26.48 29.00
N GLU A 308 53.18 -25.18 28.72
CA GLU A 308 51.92 -24.58 28.29
C GLU A 308 51.36 -25.35 27.09
N LYS A 309 50.10 -25.78 27.21
CA LYS A 309 49.44 -26.67 26.25
C LYS A 309 48.96 -25.86 25.04
N PRO A 310 49.50 -26.08 23.82
CA PRO A 310 49.13 -25.27 22.67
C PRO A 310 47.68 -25.49 22.23
N GLU A 311 47.07 -24.45 21.69
CA GLU A 311 45.70 -24.52 21.24
C GLU A 311 45.50 -25.49 20.07
N ARG A 312 44.38 -26.22 20.12
CA ARG A 312 43.97 -27.21 19.10
C ARG A 312 43.06 -26.64 18.02
N THR A 313 42.50 -25.47 18.27
CA THR A 313 41.60 -24.74 17.38
C THR A 313 42.08 -23.30 17.29
N SER A 314 42.12 -22.74 16.08
CA SER A 314 42.35 -21.31 15.84
C SER A 314 41.19 -20.75 15.03
N THR A 315 40.92 -19.45 15.18
CA THR A 315 40.17 -18.74 14.15
C THR A 315 40.99 -18.65 12.87
N CYS A 316 40.30 -18.59 11.73
CA CYS A 316 40.86 -18.28 10.42
C CYS A 316 40.03 -17.16 9.79
N GLN A 317 40.71 -16.18 9.20
CA GLN A 317 40.11 -14.99 8.59
C GLN A 317 40.40 -15.03 7.09
N LEU A 318 39.41 -15.43 6.30
CA LEU A 318 39.47 -15.40 4.83
C LEU A 318 38.92 -14.08 4.30
N LYS A 319 38.92 -13.92 2.96
CA LYS A 319 38.28 -12.78 2.29
C LYS A 319 36.83 -12.60 2.77
N ILE A 320 36.41 -11.34 2.89
CA ILE A 320 35.07 -10.96 3.34
C ILE A 320 34.02 -11.56 2.38
N CYS A 321 32.96 -12.18 2.92
CA CYS A 321 31.88 -12.78 2.13
C CYS A 321 30.97 -11.73 1.46
N SER A 322 30.88 -10.55 2.07
CA SER A 322 29.81 -9.56 1.93
C SER A 322 30.34 -8.16 2.27
N GLU A 323 30.41 -7.27 1.29
CA GLU A 323 31.01 -5.92 1.41
C GLU A 323 30.03 -4.82 0.98
N TRP A 324 30.12 -3.66 1.65
CA TRP A 324 29.33 -2.49 1.28
C TRP A 324 29.88 -1.83 0.01
N GLN A 325 29.08 -1.78 -1.04
CA GLN A 325 29.42 -1.07 -2.27
C GLN A 325 28.51 0.15 -2.45
N ILE A 326 29.13 1.28 -2.79
CA ILE A 326 28.44 2.48 -3.25
C ILE A 326 28.06 2.24 -4.72
N ARG A 327 26.75 2.27 -5.02
CA ARG A 327 26.21 2.02 -6.37
C ARG A 327 26.07 3.29 -7.21
N THR A 328 25.98 4.46 -6.57
CA THR A 328 25.83 5.75 -7.25
C THR A 328 26.67 6.84 -6.59
N GLU A 329 27.03 7.85 -7.38
CA GLU A 329 27.51 9.13 -6.84
C GLU A 329 26.40 9.85 -6.04
N TRP A 330 26.81 10.86 -5.27
CA TRP A 330 25.86 11.71 -4.55
C TRP A 330 24.88 12.42 -5.50
N THR A 331 23.61 12.45 -5.11
CA THR A 331 22.58 13.28 -5.74
C THR A 331 22.85 14.78 -5.53
N SER A 332 22.22 15.62 -6.37
CA SER A 332 22.14 17.07 -6.12
C SER A 332 21.54 17.34 -4.73
N CYS A 333 21.99 18.44 -4.09
CA CYS A 333 21.44 18.85 -2.81
C CYS A 333 19.91 19.05 -2.89
N SER A 334 19.17 18.58 -1.90
CA SER A 334 17.70 18.64 -1.85
C SER A 334 17.11 20.06 -1.82
N VAL A 335 17.96 21.09 -1.70
CA VAL A 335 17.61 22.51 -1.68
C VAL A 335 18.53 23.29 -2.63
N PRO A 336 18.05 24.31 -3.37
CA PRO A 336 18.90 25.23 -4.12
C PRO A 336 19.61 26.29 -3.26
N CYS A 337 19.18 26.49 -2.00
CA CYS A 337 19.83 27.37 -1.02
C CYS A 337 19.58 26.86 0.40
N GLY A 338 20.47 27.20 1.34
CA GLY A 338 20.44 26.78 2.73
C GLY A 338 20.92 25.35 2.95
N VAL A 339 20.69 24.83 4.15
CA VAL A 339 21.05 23.46 4.51
C VAL A 339 19.99 22.48 4.02
N GLY A 340 20.41 21.56 3.15
CA GLY A 340 19.64 20.40 2.72
C GLY A 340 20.44 19.11 2.89
N GLN A 341 20.02 18.06 2.18
CA GLN A 341 20.70 16.77 2.19
C GLN A 341 20.92 16.27 0.76
N ARG A 342 22.01 15.52 0.57
CA ARG A 342 22.28 14.70 -0.60
C ARG A 342 22.33 13.24 -0.20
N THR A 343 21.98 12.37 -1.13
CA THR A 343 21.84 10.92 -0.91
C THR A 343 22.59 10.12 -1.97
N ARG A 344 22.98 8.89 -1.65
CA ARG A 344 23.57 7.94 -2.60
C ARG A 344 23.15 6.52 -2.26
N ASP A 345 23.11 5.65 -3.26
CA ASP A 345 22.77 4.26 -3.03
C ASP A 345 23.97 3.47 -2.50
N VAL A 346 23.75 2.77 -1.39
CA VAL A 346 24.72 1.94 -0.69
C VAL A 346 24.06 0.58 -0.48
N LYS A 347 24.74 -0.50 -0.87
CA LYS A 347 24.20 -1.87 -0.83
C LYS A 347 25.21 -2.85 -0.26
N CYS A 348 24.73 -3.85 0.47
CA CYS A 348 25.53 -5.03 0.78
C CYS A 348 25.64 -5.91 -0.47
N VAL A 349 26.86 -6.36 -0.79
CA VAL A 349 27.15 -7.12 -2.02
C VAL A 349 27.99 -8.34 -1.70
N SER A 350 27.59 -9.51 -2.18
CA SER A 350 28.29 -10.77 -1.95
C SER A 350 29.62 -10.85 -2.71
N ASN A 351 30.44 -11.84 -2.36
CA ASN A 351 31.63 -12.24 -3.10
C ASN A 351 31.36 -12.75 -4.54
N LEU A 352 30.08 -12.88 -4.94
CA LEU A 352 29.66 -13.22 -6.30
C LEU A 352 29.17 -11.99 -7.10
N GLY A 353 28.96 -10.84 -6.43
CA GLY A 353 28.50 -9.58 -7.03
C GLY A 353 27.00 -9.30 -6.84
N ASP A 354 26.25 -10.27 -6.33
CA ASP A 354 24.82 -10.15 -6.03
C ASP A 354 24.55 -9.19 -4.86
N VAL A 355 23.44 -8.46 -4.90
CA VAL A 355 22.97 -7.68 -3.75
C VAL A 355 22.31 -8.62 -2.76
N VAL A 356 22.83 -8.66 -1.54
CA VAL A 356 22.37 -9.52 -0.44
C VAL A 356 21.79 -8.68 0.70
N ASN A 357 21.32 -9.33 1.77
CA ASN A 357 20.73 -8.63 2.91
C ASN A 357 21.80 -7.75 3.61
N ASP A 358 21.42 -6.54 4.00
CA ASP A 358 22.26 -5.60 4.76
C ASP A 358 22.86 -6.24 6.04
N GLU A 359 22.15 -7.20 6.64
CA GLU A 359 22.58 -7.99 7.81
C GLU A 359 23.78 -8.92 7.55
N GLU A 360 24.03 -9.31 6.29
CA GLU A 360 25.21 -10.09 5.91
C GLU A 360 26.48 -9.25 5.92
N CYS A 361 26.36 -7.92 5.77
CA CYS A 361 27.48 -6.99 5.84
C CYS A 361 27.72 -6.50 7.28
N ASN A 362 28.96 -6.13 7.58
CA ASN A 362 29.28 -5.52 8.86
C ASN A 362 28.68 -4.11 8.95
N MET A 363 27.55 -3.97 9.65
CA MET A 363 26.85 -2.69 9.85
C MET A 363 27.73 -1.58 10.45
N LYS A 364 28.81 -1.90 11.19
CA LYS A 364 29.76 -0.89 11.70
C LYS A 364 30.63 -0.25 10.61
N LEU A 365 30.64 -0.83 9.41
CA LEU A 365 31.40 -0.37 8.25
C LEU A 365 30.50 0.18 7.13
N ARG A 366 29.18 0.32 7.37
CA ARG A 366 28.23 0.88 6.39
C ARG A 366 28.63 2.33 6.05
N PRO A 367 28.94 2.64 4.77
CA PRO A 367 29.13 4.02 4.34
C PRO A 367 27.86 4.84 4.53
N ASN A 368 28.00 6.12 4.89
CA ASN A 368 26.86 7.04 4.94
C ASN A 368 26.17 7.10 3.57
N ASP A 369 24.86 6.88 3.56
CA ASP A 369 23.94 6.98 2.42
C ASP A 369 23.26 8.36 2.34
N ILE A 370 23.34 9.16 3.41
CA ILE A 370 22.86 10.55 3.51
C ILE A 370 23.99 11.45 4.02
N GLU A 371 24.13 12.64 3.44
CA GLU A 371 25.07 13.68 3.87
C GLU A 371 24.39 15.06 3.80
N ASN A 372 24.69 15.95 4.76
CA ASN A 372 24.18 17.32 4.74
C ASN A 372 24.98 18.19 3.77
N CYS A 373 24.29 19.06 3.03
CA CYS A 373 24.88 20.02 2.10
C CYS A 373 24.37 21.43 2.42
N ASP A 374 25.28 22.41 2.45
CA ASP A 374 24.93 23.83 2.60
C ASP A 374 25.13 24.55 1.27
N MET A 375 24.04 25.09 0.72
CA MET A 375 24.01 25.83 -0.54
C MET A 375 24.03 27.36 -0.31
N GLY A 376 24.38 27.82 0.89
CA GLY A 376 24.53 29.23 1.24
C GLY A 376 23.22 29.92 1.64
N PRO A 377 23.26 31.16 2.15
CA PRO A 377 22.10 31.81 2.73
C PRO A 377 20.99 32.07 1.71
N CYS A 378 19.81 31.49 1.92
CA CYS A 378 18.61 31.83 1.13
C CYS A 378 18.24 33.31 1.29
N ALA A 379 18.06 34.01 0.17
CA ALA A 379 17.48 35.35 0.16
C ALA A 379 16.06 35.34 0.75
N LYS A 380 15.71 36.41 1.48
CA LYS A 380 14.34 36.68 1.94
C LYS A 380 13.73 37.75 1.05
N SER A 381 12.55 37.51 0.49
CA SER A 381 11.91 38.46 -0.43
C SER A 381 10.39 38.53 -0.25
N TRP A 382 9.83 39.68 -0.61
CA TRP A 382 8.39 39.85 -0.77
C TRP A 382 7.94 39.18 -2.06
N PHE A 383 7.15 38.12 -1.93
CA PHE A 383 6.44 37.51 -3.04
C PHE A 383 5.03 38.11 -3.14
N LEU A 384 4.56 38.23 -4.38
CA LEU A 384 3.34 38.93 -4.75
C LEU A 384 2.51 37.97 -5.59
N THR A 385 1.20 37.88 -5.34
CA THR A 385 0.30 37.42 -6.39
C THR A 385 0.08 38.55 -7.40
N GLU A 386 -0.42 38.19 -8.57
CA GLU A 386 -1.10 39.16 -9.42
C GLU A 386 -2.28 39.82 -8.69
N TRP A 387 -2.68 40.98 -9.20
CA TRP A 387 -3.89 41.67 -8.76
C TRP A 387 -5.14 40.89 -9.13
N SER A 388 -6.19 40.98 -8.29
CA SER A 388 -7.49 40.39 -8.57
C SER A 388 -8.00 40.79 -9.95
N ASP A 389 -8.39 39.80 -10.77
CA ASP A 389 -8.86 40.00 -12.15
C ASP A 389 -10.06 40.96 -12.24
N ARG A 390 -10.80 41.08 -11.13
CA ARG A 390 -11.96 41.96 -10.94
C ARG A 390 -11.63 43.04 -9.93
N CYS A 391 -12.08 44.26 -10.21
CA CYS A 391 -12.22 45.34 -9.23
C CYS A 391 -13.33 44.98 -8.23
N SER A 392 -13.27 45.47 -6.99
CA SER A 392 -14.26 45.18 -5.94
C SER A 392 -15.66 45.74 -6.24
N ALA A 393 -15.80 46.63 -7.22
CA ALA A 393 -17.05 47.21 -7.69
C ALA A 393 -17.27 46.84 -9.16
N GLU A 394 -18.52 46.55 -9.57
CA GLU A 394 -18.83 46.26 -10.98
C GLU A 394 -18.70 47.50 -11.89
N CYS A 395 -18.85 48.69 -11.32
CA CYS A 395 -18.72 49.99 -11.98
C CYS A 395 -18.19 51.03 -10.97
N GLY A 396 -17.64 52.13 -11.49
CA GLY A 396 -17.06 53.22 -10.71
C GLY A 396 -15.79 52.82 -9.97
N SER A 397 -15.41 53.64 -8.99
CA SER A 397 -14.22 53.43 -8.18
C SER A 397 -14.37 52.24 -7.23
N GLY A 398 -13.41 51.33 -7.28
CA GLY A 398 -13.26 50.20 -6.36
C GLY A 398 -11.79 49.91 -6.06
N ILE A 399 -11.51 48.71 -5.56
CA ILE A 399 -10.17 48.27 -5.16
C ILE A 399 -9.87 46.90 -5.80
N ARG A 400 -8.66 46.72 -6.36
CA ARG A 400 -8.10 45.38 -6.62
C ARG A 400 -7.21 44.99 -5.45
N THR A 401 -7.23 43.72 -5.09
CA THR A 401 -6.41 43.17 -4.01
C THR A 401 -5.42 42.14 -4.54
N ARG A 402 -4.31 41.95 -3.82
CA ARG A 402 -3.33 40.88 -4.04
C ARG A 402 -2.77 40.41 -2.71
N SER A 403 -2.30 39.17 -2.64
CA SER A 403 -1.60 38.66 -1.46
C SER A 403 -0.12 39.08 -1.52
N VAL A 404 0.39 39.63 -0.41
CA VAL A 404 1.80 40.02 -0.26
C VAL A 404 2.40 39.21 0.88
N VAL A 405 3.28 38.25 0.55
CA VAL A 405 3.84 37.31 1.52
C VAL A 405 5.37 37.40 1.55
N CYS A 406 5.94 37.58 2.74
CA CYS A 406 7.38 37.39 2.96
C CYS A 406 7.66 35.89 2.96
N MET A 407 8.52 35.40 2.08
CA MET A 407 8.89 33.98 2.05
C MET A 407 10.41 33.80 2.01
N THR A 408 10.85 32.70 2.61
CA THR A 408 12.18 32.09 2.46
C THR A 408 11.98 30.67 1.99
N ASN A 409 12.68 30.26 0.93
CA ASN A 409 12.27 29.15 0.04
C ASN A 409 12.15 27.74 0.64
N HIS A 410 12.34 27.51 1.95
CA HIS A 410 12.18 26.20 2.58
C HIS A 410 11.36 26.13 3.87
N ILE A 411 10.99 27.25 4.52
CA ILE A 411 10.11 27.25 5.70
C ILE A 411 9.12 28.43 5.61
N SER A 412 7.83 28.14 5.80
CA SER A 412 6.71 29.09 5.74
C SER A 412 6.17 29.54 7.10
N SER A 413 6.88 29.25 8.20
CA SER A 413 6.46 29.58 9.57
C SER A 413 7.61 30.01 10.48
N LEU A 414 7.86 31.33 10.56
CA LEU A 414 8.54 32.08 11.63
C LEU A 414 8.16 33.59 11.47
N PRO A 415 8.38 34.48 12.45
CA PRO A 415 7.67 35.77 12.55
C PRO A 415 7.90 36.81 11.43
N LEU A 416 7.00 37.80 11.38
CA LEU A 416 6.91 38.89 10.39
C LEU A 416 8.13 39.83 10.31
N GLU A 417 9.13 39.68 11.19
CA GLU A 417 10.33 40.54 11.25
C GLU A 417 11.38 40.20 10.18
N GLY A 418 11.11 39.20 9.32
CA GLY A 418 12.07 38.68 8.34
C GLY A 418 12.27 39.49 7.06
N CYS A 419 11.29 40.29 6.62
CA CYS A 419 11.40 41.13 5.43
C CYS A 419 11.35 42.61 5.84
N GLY A 420 12.33 43.40 5.37
CA GLY A 420 12.48 44.80 5.74
C GLY A 420 11.27 45.69 5.38
N HIS A 421 11.19 46.85 6.06
CA HIS A 421 10.00 47.73 6.17
C HIS A 421 9.28 48.13 4.86
N ASN A 422 9.87 47.91 3.70
CA ASN A 422 9.29 48.18 2.38
C ASN A 422 8.27 47.10 1.95
N ARG A 423 7.26 46.80 2.78
CA ARG A 423 6.17 45.86 2.42
C ARG A 423 5.33 46.45 1.28
N PRO A 424 5.22 45.77 0.10
CA PRO A 424 4.35 46.23 -0.98
C PRO A 424 2.88 46.26 -0.57
N THR A 425 2.08 47.14 -1.17
CA THR A 425 0.64 47.26 -0.84
C THR A 425 -0.16 46.06 -1.34
N GLU A 426 -1.11 45.61 -0.53
CA GLU A 426 -2.07 44.53 -0.82
C GLU A 426 -3.34 45.03 -1.55
N SER A 427 -3.48 46.35 -1.69
CA SER A 427 -4.60 47.02 -2.35
C SER A 427 -4.10 48.09 -3.34
N THR A 428 -4.85 48.28 -4.41
CA THR A 428 -4.72 49.41 -5.35
C THR A 428 -6.11 49.88 -5.79
N PRO A 429 -6.36 51.20 -5.94
CA PRO A 429 -7.59 51.67 -6.55
C PRO A 429 -7.71 51.19 -8.00
N CYS A 430 -8.95 51.02 -8.44
CA CYS A 430 -9.36 50.78 -9.82
C CYS A 430 -10.63 51.58 -10.11
N ASP A 431 -10.85 51.93 -11.37
CA ASP A 431 -12.12 52.50 -11.84
C ASP A 431 -12.64 51.61 -12.97
N ASN A 432 -13.87 51.13 -12.82
CA ASN A 432 -14.56 50.31 -13.82
C ASN A 432 -15.50 51.15 -14.73
N GLY A 433 -15.45 52.49 -14.64
CA GLY A 433 -16.21 53.40 -15.50
C GLY A 433 -17.61 53.75 -14.96
N PRO A 434 -18.30 54.73 -15.56
CA PRO A 434 -19.51 55.32 -14.98
C PRO A 434 -20.66 54.31 -14.82
N CYS A 435 -21.25 54.26 -13.63
CA CYS A 435 -22.34 53.34 -13.25
C CYS A 435 -23.71 53.57 -13.95
N LEU A 436 -23.79 54.45 -14.96
CA LEU A 436 -25.05 54.81 -15.60
C LEU A 436 -25.38 53.89 -16.78
N GLY A 437 -26.54 53.24 -16.72
CA GLY A 437 -27.15 52.58 -17.88
C GLY A 437 -26.74 51.12 -18.13
N LYS A 438 -26.48 50.32 -17.09
CA LYS A 438 -26.29 48.86 -17.25
C LYS A 438 -27.53 48.23 -17.91
N VAL A 439 -27.34 47.70 -19.12
CA VAL A 439 -28.33 46.91 -19.85
C VAL A 439 -28.11 45.43 -19.60
N GLU A 440 -29.18 44.64 -19.49
CA GLU A 440 -29.09 43.21 -19.21
C GLU A 440 -30.22 42.40 -19.87
N TRP A 441 -29.96 41.12 -20.15
CA TRP A 441 -30.99 40.19 -20.62
C TRP A 441 -31.83 39.69 -19.44
N PHE A 442 -33.05 40.20 -19.32
CA PHE A 442 -34.04 39.64 -18.41
C PHE A 442 -34.71 38.42 -19.05
N ALA A 443 -34.72 37.30 -18.32
CA ALA A 443 -35.37 36.07 -18.73
C ALA A 443 -36.47 35.72 -17.73
N GLY A 444 -37.72 35.68 -18.22
CA GLY A 444 -38.89 35.42 -17.39
C GLY A 444 -38.98 33.98 -16.87
N SER A 445 -40.02 33.73 -16.08
CA SER A 445 -40.38 32.37 -15.65
C SER A 445 -40.69 31.47 -16.84
N TRP A 446 -40.29 30.21 -16.76
CA TRP A 446 -40.68 29.16 -17.70
C TRP A 446 -42.20 28.94 -17.69
N THR A 447 -42.79 28.70 -18.87
CA THR A 447 -44.18 28.23 -19.01
C THR A 447 -44.39 26.89 -18.30
N GLN A 448 -45.65 26.46 -18.20
CA GLN A 448 -45.93 25.04 -17.99
C GLN A 448 -45.29 24.19 -19.10
N CYS A 449 -44.96 22.94 -18.78
CA CYS A 449 -44.39 21.98 -19.73
C CYS A 449 -45.44 21.63 -20.79
N SER A 450 -45.03 21.41 -22.05
CA SER A 450 -45.93 21.18 -23.20
C SER A 450 -46.68 19.84 -23.19
N ILE A 451 -46.71 19.15 -22.05
CA ILE A 451 -47.18 17.77 -21.81
C ILE A 451 -47.53 17.60 -20.32
N GLU A 452 -48.27 16.55 -19.98
CA GLU A 452 -48.59 16.19 -18.59
C GLU A 452 -47.66 15.10 -18.02
N CYS A 453 -47.01 14.32 -18.89
CA CYS A 453 -46.11 13.21 -18.53
C CYS A 453 -45.14 12.91 -19.67
N GLY A 454 -43.96 12.34 -19.37
CA GLY A 454 -42.89 12.09 -20.34
C GLY A 454 -41.94 13.26 -20.55
N SER A 455 -41.45 13.45 -21.77
CA SER A 455 -40.52 14.53 -22.16
C SER A 455 -41.16 15.52 -23.12
N GLY A 456 -40.90 16.82 -22.92
CA GLY A 456 -41.50 17.90 -23.70
C GLY A 456 -40.67 19.18 -23.61
N SER A 457 -41.27 20.34 -23.85
CA SER A 457 -40.56 21.62 -23.76
C SER A 457 -41.30 22.69 -22.95
N GLN A 458 -40.53 23.62 -22.39
CA GLN A 458 -40.99 24.87 -21.80
C GLN A 458 -40.40 26.04 -22.59
N GLN A 459 -41.12 27.14 -22.65
CA GLN A 459 -40.67 28.40 -23.25
C GLN A 459 -40.61 29.50 -22.19
N ARG A 460 -39.88 30.58 -22.46
CA ARG A 460 -39.92 31.81 -21.65
C ARG A 460 -39.61 33.03 -22.51
N GLU A 461 -40.12 34.17 -22.05
CA GLU A 461 -39.76 35.47 -22.62
C GLU A 461 -38.33 35.85 -22.22
N VAL A 462 -37.57 36.42 -23.18
CA VAL A 462 -36.19 36.88 -22.98
C VAL A 462 -36.02 38.23 -23.68
N ILE A 463 -36.01 39.30 -22.88
CA ILE A 463 -36.04 40.70 -23.30
C ILE A 463 -34.78 41.45 -22.83
N CYS A 464 -34.39 42.49 -23.56
CA CYS A 464 -33.33 43.40 -23.14
C CYS A 464 -33.96 44.48 -22.25
N ILE A 465 -33.35 44.78 -21.10
CA ILE A 465 -33.83 45.83 -20.18
C ILE A 465 -32.70 46.75 -19.72
N ARG A 466 -33.05 48.01 -19.43
CA ARG A 466 -32.22 48.95 -18.68
C ARG A 466 -32.75 49.04 -17.24
N LYS A 467 -31.87 48.92 -16.25
CA LYS A 467 -32.24 49.12 -14.85
C LYS A 467 -31.96 50.57 -14.44
N THR A 468 -33.02 51.32 -14.15
CA THR A 468 -32.93 52.63 -13.49
C THR A 468 -33.35 52.51 -12.01
N GLU A 469 -33.17 53.56 -11.21
CA GLU A 469 -33.28 53.47 -9.74
C GLU A 469 -34.65 53.01 -9.22
N ASN A 470 -35.74 53.19 -9.99
CA ASN A 470 -37.08 52.72 -9.63
C ASN A 470 -37.87 52.07 -10.78
N GLN A 471 -37.31 51.92 -11.99
CA GLN A 471 -38.03 51.37 -13.15
C GLN A 471 -37.14 50.50 -14.04
N PHE A 472 -37.76 49.48 -14.65
CA PHE A 472 -37.16 48.66 -15.71
C PHE A 472 -37.68 49.15 -17.06
N GLU A 473 -36.78 49.63 -17.90
CA GLU A 473 -37.09 50.09 -19.26
C GLU A 473 -36.86 48.93 -20.23
N MET A 474 -37.86 48.54 -21.02
CA MET A 474 -37.68 47.54 -22.08
C MET A 474 -36.95 48.18 -23.27
N LEU A 475 -35.84 47.58 -23.68
CA LEU A 475 -34.98 48.05 -24.76
C LEU A 475 -35.10 47.21 -26.02
N ASN A 476 -34.58 47.75 -27.12
CA ASN A 476 -34.39 46.99 -28.34
C ASN A 476 -33.42 45.81 -28.07
N PRO A 477 -33.74 44.56 -28.48
CA PRO A 477 -32.84 43.41 -28.37
C PRO A 477 -31.40 43.65 -28.88
N HIS A 478 -31.19 44.59 -29.81
CA HIS A 478 -29.86 44.98 -30.28
C HIS A 478 -28.99 45.68 -29.21
N GLU A 479 -29.58 46.37 -28.22
CA GLU A 479 -28.81 47.01 -27.14
C GLU A 479 -28.16 45.98 -26.20
N CYS A 480 -28.70 44.76 -26.10
CA CYS A 480 -28.08 43.65 -25.35
C CYS A 480 -27.31 42.68 -26.25
N ALA A 481 -27.08 42.99 -27.54
CA ALA A 481 -26.48 42.03 -28.48
C ALA A 481 -25.01 41.66 -28.18
N PHE A 482 -24.29 42.48 -27.40
CA PHE A 482 -22.95 42.16 -26.91
C PHE A 482 -22.95 41.26 -25.66
N LEU A 483 -24.12 40.95 -25.10
CA LEU A 483 -24.30 40.03 -23.98
C LEU A 483 -24.86 38.70 -24.46
N GLN A 484 -24.40 37.60 -23.86
CA GLN A 484 -24.90 36.26 -24.18
C GLN A 484 -26.39 36.14 -23.87
N ARG A 485 -27.23 36.00 -24.91
CA ARG A 485 -28.68 35.89 -24.77
C ARG A 485 -29.06 34.55 -24.10
N PRO A 486 -29.82 34.56 -22.99
CA PRO A 486 -30.33 33.33 -22.37
C PRO A 486 -31.24 32.53 -23.33
N PRO A 487 -31.28 31.18 -23.23
CA PRO A 487 -32.16 30.37 -24.05
C PRO A 487 -33.64 30.65 -23.71
N SER A 488 -34.47 30.81 -24.73
CA SER A 488 -35.93 31.03 -24.64
C SER A 488 -36.75 29.73 -24.64
N GLN A 489 -36.11 28.58 -24.83
CA GLN A 489 -36.73 27.24 -24.79
C GLN A 489 -35.82 26.26 -24.04
N GLN A 490 -36.40 25.34 -23.28
CA GLN A 490 -35.69 24.22 -22.65
C GLN A 490 -36.52 22.93 -22.72
N THR A 491 -35.87 21.78 -22.59
CA THR A 491 -36.53 20.48 -22.41
C THR A 491 -37.03 20.33 -20.98
N CYS A 492 -38.25 19.85 -20.79
CA CYS A 492 -38.80 19.47 -19.49
C CYS A 492 -39.04 17.96 -19.43
N TYR A 493 -38.77 17.37 -18.28
CA TYR A 493 -38.97 15.95 -17.99
C TYR A 493 -39.93 15.82 -16.82
N LEU A 494 -41.09 15.25 -17.09
CA LEU A 494 -42.10 14.89 -16.10
C LEU A 494 -42.02 13.40 -15.80
N LYS A 495 -42.88 12.89 -14.90
CA LYS A 495 -42.97 11.44 -14.65
C LYS A 495 -43.33 10.70 -15.95
N PRO A 496 -42.83 9.46 -16.19
CA PRO A 496 -43.27 8.64 -17.32
C PRO A 496 -44.81 8.52 -17.35
N CYS A 497 -45.42 8.47 -18.54
CA CYS A 497 -46.87 8.35 -18.65
C CYS A 497 -47.37 6.97 -18.21
N GLY A 498 -46.53 5.95 -18.35
CA GLY A 498 -46.86 4.57 -18.05
C GLY A 498 -47.82 3.97 -19.09
N ALA A 499 -48.13 2.69 -18.91
CA ALA A 499 -49.01 2.02 -19.86
C ALA A 499 -50.46 2.51 -19.70
N LYS A 500 -51.08 2.93 -20.82
CA LYS A 500 -52.46 3.44 -20.87
C LYS A 500 -53.28 2.67 -21.91
N TRP A 501 -54.59 2.62 -21.70
CA TRP A 501 -55.53 2.09 -22.69
C TRP A 501 -55.79 3.11 -23.79
N PHE A 502 -55.58 2.70 -25.03
CA PHE A 502 -55.96 3.42 -26.23
C PHE A 502 -57.09 2.67 -26.93
N SER A 503 -58.03 3.39 -27.54
CA SER A 503 -59.11 2.80 -28.33
C SER A 503 -59.27 3.51 -29.66
N THR A 504 -59.64 2.79 -30.71
CA THR A 504 -60.06 3.41 -31.97
C THR A 504 -61.41 4.11 -31.82
N GLU A 505 -61.78 4.91 -32.81
CA GLU A 505 -63.17 5.25 -33.05
C GLU A 505 -64.04 3.99 -33.23
N TRP A 506 -65.34 4.17 -32.99
CA TRP A 506 -66.33 3.11 -33.16
C TRP A 506 -66.60 2.81 -34.63
N SER A 507 -66.84 1.53 -34.94
CA SER A 507 -67.38 1.09 -36.22
C SER A 507 -68.75 1.72 -36.50
N ALA A 508 -69.15 1.69 -37.77
CA ALA A 508 -70.57 1.80 -38.12
C ALA A 508 -71.39 0.77 -37.32
N CYS A 509 -72.63 1.13 -36.98
CA CYS A 509 -73.54 0.24 -36.26
C CYS A 509 -74.03 -0.88 -37.19
N SER A 510 -74.12 -2.12 -36.68
CA SER A 510 -74.54 -3.29 -37.48
C SER A 510 -76.01 -3.29 -37.93
N LYS A 511 -76.82 -2.34 -37.46
CA LYS A 511 -78.14 -1.97 -38.01
C LYS A 511 -78.33 -0.46 -37.99
N SER A 512 -79.25 0.06 -38.80
CA SER A 512 -79.70 1.47 -38.80
C SER A 512 -80.78 1.78 -37.73
N CYS A 513 -81.54 0.78 -37.32
CA CYS A 513 -82.62 0.85 -36.32
C CYS A 513 -82.89 -0.56 -35.74
N GLU A 514 -83.83 -0.68 -34.80
CA GLU A 514 -84.21 -1.95 -34.12
C GLU A 514 -83.04 -2.68 -33.42
N GLY A 515 -82.07 -1.93 -32.90
CA GLY A 515 -80.97 -2.44 -32.06
C GLY A 515 -79.88 -3.17 -32.86
N GLY A 516 -78.79 -2.47 -33.12
CA GLY A 516 -77.53 -3.03 -33.61
C GLY A 516 -76.43 -2.98 -32.55
N PHE A 517 -75.20 -3.29 -32.96
CA PHE A 517 -74.00 -3.13 -32.15
C PHE A 517 -72.87 -2.51 -32.97
N ARG A 518 -71.99 -1.75 -32.29
CA ARG A 518 -70.75 -1.21 -32.84
C ARG A 518 -69.57 -1.75 -32.04
N ILE A 519 -68.41 -1.84 -32.69
CA ILE A 519 -67.17 -2.36 -32.11
C ILE A 519 -66.02 -1.38 -32.32
N ARG A 520 -64.99 -1.46 -31.48
CA ARG A 520 -63.72 -0.72 -31.64
C ARG A 520 -62.58 -1.57 -31.12
N GLU A 521 -61.37 -1.35 -31.64
CA GLU A 521 -60.19 -1.96 -31.03
C GLU A 521 -59.80 -1.22 -29.75
N VAL A 522 -59.30 -1.97 -28.77
CA VAL A 522 -58.79 -1.45 -27.50
C VAL A 522 -57.45 -2.12 -27.20
N ARG A 523 -56.38 -1.33 -27.09
CA ARG A 523 -55.01 -1.81 -26.88
C ARG A 523 -54.36 -1.09 -25.70
N CYS A 524 -53.70 -1.83 -24.81
CA CYS A 524 -52.84 -1.25 -23.77
C CYS A 524 -51.46 -0.99 -24.40
N LEU A 525 -51.00 0.26 -24.38
CA LEU A 525 -49.71 0.64 -24.97
C LEU A 525 -48.82 1.33 -23.92
N SER A 526 -47.51 1.08 -24.00
CA SER A 526 -46.46 1.73 -23.20
C SER A 526 -46.05 3.10 -23.77
N ASP A 527 -45.16 3.82 -23.07
CA ASP A 527 -44.62 5.14 -23.48
C ASP A 527 -43.94 5.15 -24.88
N ASP A 528 -43.50 3.99 -25.37
CA ASP A 528 -42.86 3.76 -26.67
C ASP A 528 -43.84 3.26 -27.77
N MET A 529 -45.15 3.33 -27.50
CA MET A 529 -46.22 2.74 -28.33
C MET A 529 -46.17 1.21 -28.49
N SER A 530 -45.35 0.50 -27.71
CA SER A 530 -45.34 -0.98 -27.71
C SER A 530 -46.58 -1.56 -27.01
N PRO A 531 -47.09 -2.74 -27.45
CA PRO A 531 -48.12 -3.47 -26.73
C PRO A 531 -47.69 -3.82 -25.30
N SER A 532 -48.56 -3.55 -24.33
CA SER A 532 -48.25 -3.63 -22.91
C SER A 532 -49.32 -4.40 -22.13
N THR A 533 -48.95 -4.90 -20.97
CA THR A 533 -49.85 -5.59 -20.02
C THR A 533 -50.02 -4.86 -18.70
N LYS A 534 -49.43 -3.66 -18.57
CA LYS A 534 -49.34 -2.90 -17.31
C LYS A 534 -50.53 -1.94 -17.06
N CYS A 535 -51.54 -1.91 -17.94
CA CYS A 535 -52.75 -1.13 -17.74
C CYS A 535 -53.72 -1.84 -16.79
N ASP A 536 -54.43 -1.10 -15.94
CA ASP A 536 -55.47 -1.64 -15.06
C ASP A 536 -56.63 -2.25 -15.88
N PRO A 537 -56.94 -3.56 -15.73
CA PRO A 537 -58.05 -4.20 -16.43
C PRO A 537 -59.43 -3.58 -16.14
N GLN A 538 -59.66 -2.98 -14.96
CA GLN A 538 -60.94 -2.31 -14.64
C GLN A 538 -61.13 -1.01 -15.43
N LEU A 539 -60.05 -0.37 -15.86
CA LEU A 539 -60.08 0.84 -16.68
C LEU A 539 -60.10 0.54 -18.18
N LYS A 540 -60.23 -0.73 -18.60
CA LYS A 540 -60.29 -1.12 -20.02
C LYS A 540 -61.57 -0.57 -20.68
N PRO A 541 -61.47 0.29 -21.71
CA PRO A 541 -62.64 0.73 -22.47
C PRO A 541 -63.41 -0.45 -23.08
N ALA A 542 -64.75 -0.37 -23.13
CA ALA A 542 -65.58 -1.38 -23.76
C ALA A 542 -65.29 -1.51 -25.27
N GLU A 543 -65.05 -2.73 -25.75
CA GLU A 543 -64.78 -3.05 -27.17
C GLU A 543 -66.05 -3.19 -28.02
N LYS A 544 -67.22 -3.32 -27.39
CA LYS A 544 -68.53 -3.49 -28.03
C LYS A 544 -69.60 -2.70 -27.28
N GLU A 545 -70.48 -2.05 -28.01
CA GLU A 545 -71.59 -1.24 -27.48
C GLU A 545 -72.86 -1.45 -28.31
N SER A 546 -74.03 -1.35 -27.68
CA SER A 546 -75.33 -1.31 -28.36
C SER A 546 -75.57 0.05 -29.00
N CYS A 547 -76.11 0.06 -30.22
CA CYS A 547 -76.38 1.29 -30.96
C CYS A 547 -77.67 1.16 -31.78
N ASN A 548 -78.21 2.30 -32.21
CA ASN A 548 -79.43 2.38 -33.01
C ASN A 548 -80.62 1.61 -32.42
N THR A 549 -80.90 1.85 -31.13
CA THR A 549 -82.02 1.24 -30.39
C THR A 549 -83.38 1.88 -30.66
N GLN A 550 -83.44 2.93 -31.50
CA GLN A 550 -84.68 3.52 -31.99
C GLN A 550 -85.42 2.61 -32.98
N ASP A 551 -86.74 2.70 -32.98
CA ASP A 551 -87.60 2.12 -34.01
C ASP A 551 -87.38 2.80 -35.38
N CYS A 552 -87.52 2.06 -36.46
CA CYS A 552 -87.36 2.60 -37.82
C CYS A 552 -88.52 3.56 -38.16
N MET A 553 -88.24 4.85 -38.44
CA MET A 553 -89.24 5.75 -39.01
C MET A 553 -89.30 5.60 -40.54
N PRO A 554 -90.51 5.51 -41.15
CA PRO A 554 -90.65 5.53 -42.60
C PRO A 554 -90.40 6.94 -43.16
N GLU A 555 -89.73 7.01 -44.30
CA GLU A 555 -89.39 8.27 -44.95
C GLU A 555 -90.62 9.03 -45.47
N ILE A 556 -90.54 10.37 -45.45
CA ILE A 556 -91.55 11.28 -46.00
C ILE A 556 -90.80 12.28 -46.89
N ASP A 557 -91.24 12.40 -48.15
CA ASP A 557 -90.64 13.25 -49.19
C ASP A 557 -90.46 14.72 -48.74
N GLU A 558 -89.23 15.24 -48.87
CA GLU A 558 -88.85 16.60 -48.44
C GLU A 558 -89.63 17.72 -49.15
N ASN A 559 -90.19 17.46 -50.33
CA ASN A 559 -91.02 18.44 -51.05
C ASN A 559 -92.40 18.68 -50.40
N CYS A 560 -92.80 17.89 -49.41
CA CYS A 560 -94.04 18.09 -48.67
C CYS A 560 -93.82 19.01 -47.47
N LYS A 561 -94.43 20.21 -47.48
CA LYS A 561 -94.38 21.18 -46.36
C LYS A 561 -95.76 21.76 -46.04
N ASP A 562 -95.99 22.07 -44.76
CA ASP A 562 -97.18 22.83 -44.34
C ASP A 562 -96.96 24.33 -44.60
N ASN A 563 -97.88 24.97 -45.33
CA ASN A 563 -97.79 26.38 -45.70
C ASN A 563 -98.32 27.33 -44.60
N TYR A 564 -99.02 26.81 -43.59
CA TYR A 564 -99.64 27.60 -42.52
C TYR A 564 -99.39 27.00 -41.13
N TYR A 565 -99.07 27.84 -40.15
CA TYR A 565 -98.74 27.42 -38.78
C TYR A 565 -99.91 26.77 -38.03
N ASN A 566 -101.15 27.04 -38.43
CA ASN A 566 -102.37 26.50 -37.84
C ASN A 566 -102.86 25.19 -38.51
N CYS A 567 -102.05 24.54 -39.35
CA CYS A 567 -102.38 23.24 -39.96
C CYS A 567 -102.72 22.12 -38.95
N ASN A 568 -102.25 22.24 -37.69
CA ASN A 568 -102.66 21.38 -36.58
C ASN A 568 -104.19 21.41 -36.34
N VAL A 569 -104.82 22.58 -36.51
CA VAL A 569 -106.28 22.78 -36.33
C VAL A 569 -107.06 22.19 -37.52
N VAL A 570 -106.51 22.28 -38.73
CA VAL A 570 -107.07 21.66 -39.95
C VAL A 570 -107.17 20.14 -39.79
N VAL A 571 -106.16 19.52 -39.17
CA VAL A 571 -106.17 18.10 -38.79
C VAL A 571 -107.22 17.81 -37.71
N GLN A 572 -107.26 18.58 -36.63
CA GLN A 572 -108.22 18.36 -35.52
C GLN A 572 -109.68 18.51 -35.98
N ALA A 573 -109.96 19.46 -36.86
CA ALA A 573 -111.26 19.67 -37.49
C ALA A 573 -111.58 18.67 -38.63
N ARG A 574 -110.70 17.69 -38.91
CA ARG A 574 -110.82 16.66 -39.96
C ARG A 574 -110.94 17.22 -41.39
N LEU A 575 -110.49 18.46 -41.63
CA LEU A 575 -110.64 19.16 -42.91
C LEU A 575 -109.67 18.66 -44.01
N CYS A 576 -108.71 17.81 -43.67
CA CYS A 576 -107.76 17.16 -44.58
C CYS A 576 -108.39 16.31 -45.72
N VAL A 577 -109.71 16.07 -45.69
CA VAL A 577 -110.45 15.43 -46.79
C VAL A 577 -110.54 16.35 -48.02
N TYR A 578 -110.60 17.67 -47.81
CA TYR A 578 -110.69 18.65 -48.90
C TYR A 578 -109.32 18.93 -49.51
N THR A 579 -109.24 18.96 -50.85
CA THR A 579 -107.98 19.09 -51.61
C THR A 579 -107.16 20.32 -51.25
N TYR A 580 -107.80 21.48 -51.06
CA TYR A 580 -107.15 22.72 -50.63
C TYR A 580 -106.40 22.56 -49.30
N TYR A 581 -107.03 21.94 -48.30
CA TYR A 581 -106.38 21.69 -47.01
C TYR A 581 -105.33 20.58 -47.10
N LYS A 582 -105.54 19.56 -47.94
CA LYS A 582 -104.58 18.48 -48.16
C LYS A 582 -103.27 18.97 -48.81
N THR A 583 -103.30 20.00 -49.64
CA THR A 583 -102.08 20.62 -50.22
C THR A 583 -101.52 21.73 -49.34
N ALA A 584 -102.35 22.59 -48.75
CA ALA A 584 -101.90 23.66 -47.86
C ALA A 584 -101.29 23.14 -46.54
N CYS A 585 -101.71 21.96 -46.09
CA CYS A 585 -101.24 21.28 -44.87
C CYS A 585 -100.71 19.89 -45.20
N CYS A 586 -99.81 19.80 -46.18
CA CYS A 586 -99.27 18.57 -46.72
C CYS A 586 -98.72 17.60 -45.66
N VAL A 587 -97.87 18.08 -44.74
CA VAL A 587 -97.21 17.25 -43.71
C VAL A 587 -98.20 16.87 -42.62
N SER A 588 -98.97 17.84 -42.12
CA SER A 588 -99.97 17.65 -41.07
C SER A 588 -101.03 16.63 -41.49
N CYS A 589 -101.56 16.73 -42.71
CA CYS A 589 -102.55 15.80 -43.23
C CYS A 589 -101.96 14.41 -43.55
N SER A 590 -100.76 14.34 -44.14
CA SER A 590 -100.13 13.05 -44.50
C SER A 590 -99.74 12.23 -43.25
N ARG A 591 -99.29 12.88 -42.18
CA ARG A 591 -98.99 12.23 -40.89
C ARG A 591 -100.22 11.56 -40.26
N VAL A 592 -101.44 12.02 -40.54
CA VAL A 592 -102.68 11.39 -40.04
C VAL A 592 -103.21 10.33 -40.99
N ALA A 593 -103.06 10.49 -42.31
CA ALA A 593 -103.36 9.44 -43.27
C ALA A 593 -102.58 8.15 -42.97
N ASN A 594 -101.25 8.26 -42.81
CA ASN A 594 -100.39 7.11 -42.50
C ASN A 594 -100.69 6.48 -41.13
N ARG A 595 -101.26 7.23 -40.17
CA ARG A 595 -101.71 6.69 -38.88
C ARG A 595 -103.01 5.87 -38.99
N GLN A 596 -103.88 6.15 -39.95
CA GLN A 596 -105.11 5.36 -40.15
C GLN A 596 -104.86 4.10 -41.00
N SER A 597 -103.91 4.15 -41.94
CA SER A 597 -103.49 2.98 -42.74
C SER A 597 -102.97 1.79 -41.91
N GLY A 598 -102.51 2.04 -40.67
CA GLY A 598 -102.04 0.99 -39.76
C GLY A 598 -103.13 0.26 -38.97
N PHE A 599 -104.41 0.64 -39.07
CA PHE A 599 -105.48 0.14 -38.18
C PHE A 599 -106.51 -0.80 -38.84
N LEU A 600 -106.12 -1.48 -39.93
CA LEU A 600 -106.88 -2.56 -40.57
C LEU A 600 -105.93 -3.70 -40.96
N GLY A 601 -105.73 -4.72 -40.10
CA GLY A 601 -104.81 -5.79 -40.48
C GLY A 601 -104.42 -6.92 -39.51
N ARG A 602 -105.02 -7.08 -38.32
CA ARG A 602 -104.91 -8.34 -37.56
C ARG A 602 -106.21 -8.75 -36.87
N ARG A 603 -106.90 -9.71 -37.48
CA ARG A 603 -107.27 -10.95 -36.78
C ARG A 603 -106.05 -11.87 -36.78
#